data_AF-A0A9D5S0B1-F1
#
_entry.id   AF-A0A9D5S0B1-F1
#
_cell.length_a   1.000
_cell.length_b   1.000
_cell.length_c   1.000
_cell.angle_alpha   90.00
_cell.angle_beta   90.00
_cell.angle_gamma   90.00
#
_symmetry.space_group_name_H-M   'P 1'
#
loop_
_entity.id
_entity.type
_entity.pdbx_description
1 polymer ?
#
loop_
_entity_poly.entity_id
_entity_poly.type
_entity_poly.pdbx_seq_one_letter_code
_entity_poly.pdbx_strand_id
1 'polypeptide(L)' 'MDSILENVLKLINDAMGYLRLFVIGGTAFFVAKDYALKMASSDDNQKASYDRKIKTTIIAGVSALITTQFVSWILGYFK' A
#
# COMPACT_ATOMS: atom_id res chain seq x y z
N MET A 1 17.49 28.69 6.59
CA MET A 1 16.89 27.61 7.41
C MET A 1 15.54 27.24 6.83
N ASP A 2 14.70 28.24 6.50
CA ASP A 2 13.40 28.04 5.85
C ASP A 2 13.49 27.36 4.48
N SER A 3 14.49 27.70 3.65
CA SER A 3 14.69 27.04 2.34
C SER A 3 15.08 25.56 2.45
N ILE A 4 15.79 25.17 3.51
CA ILE A 4 16.19 23.77 3.74
C ILE A 4 14.97 22.98 4.19
N LEU A 5 14.18 23.52 5.12
CA LEU A 5 12.96 22.89 5.59
C LEU A 5 11.97 22.68 4.43
N GLU A 6 11.76 23.69 3.58
CA GLU A 6 10.85 23.60 2.44
C GLU A 6 11.29 22.53 1.42
N ASN A 7 12.59 22.45 1.13
CA ASN A 7 13.14 21.42 0.24
C ASN A 7 12.98 20.01 0.82
N VAL A 8 13.18 19.83 2.13
CA VAL A 8 12.96 18.54 2.81
C VAL A 8 11.48 18.16 2.76
N LEU A 9 10.56 19.08 3.02
CA LEU A 9 9.11 18.82 2.95
C LEU A 9 8.67 18.43 1.54
N LYS A 10 9.20 19.08 0.49
CA LYS A 10 8.96 18.69 -0.91
C LYS A 10 9.46 17.28 -1.20
N LEU A 11 10.68 16.94 -0.78
CA LEU A 11 11.25 15.61 -0.99
C LEU A 11 10.41 14.51 -0.32
N ILE A 12 9.96 14.74 0.92
CA ILE A 12 9.09 13.80 1.62
C ILE A 12 7.78 13.64 0.86
N ASN A 13 7.15 14.74 0.43
CA ASN A 13 5.90 14.68 -0.32
C ASN A 13 6.02 13.87 -1.64
N ASP A 14 7.12 14.06 -2.39
CA ASP A 14 7.39 13.27 -3.59
C ASP A 14 7.60 11.78 -3.27
N ALA A 15 8.38 11.47 -2.24
CA ALA A 15 8.60 10.11 -1.77
C ALA A 15 7.28 9.41 -1.36
N MET A 16 6.37 10.14 -0.72
CA MET A 16 5.04 9.62 -0.37
C MET A 16 4.20 9.28 -1.61
N GLY A 17 4.32 10.07 -2.69
CA GLY A 17 3.69 9.77 -3.98
C GLY A 17 4.16 8.44 -4.57
N TYR A 18 5.47 8.21 -4.58
CA TYR A 18 6.04 6.92 -5.02
C TYR A 18 5.62 5.76 -4.12
N LEU A 19 5.62 5.96 -2.80
CA LEU A 19 5.19 4.93 -1.85
C LEU A 19 3.74 4.52 -2.10
N ARG A 20 2.86 5.49 -2.38
CA ARG A 20 1.45 5.21 -2.70
C ARG A 20 1.30 4.35 -3.95
N LEU A 21 2.02 4.68 -5.02
CA LEU A 21 2.04 3.89 -6.25
C LEU A 21 2.57 2.47 -6.00
N PHE A 22 3.65 2.36 -5.22
CA PHE A 22 4.24 1.08 -4.85
C PHE A 22 3.27 0.21 -4.05
N VAL A 23 2.58 0.78 -3.05
CA VAL A 23 1.59 0.05 -2.25
C VAL A 23 0.43 -0.45 -3.12
N ILE A 24 -0.11 0.40 -4.00
CA ILE A 24 -1.19 0.00 -4.93
C ILE A 24 -0.71 -1.15 -5.84
N GLY A 25 0.46 -0.99 -6.47
CA GLY A 25 1.03 -1.99 -7.36
C GLY A 25 1.33 -3.31 -6.64
N GLY A 26 1.97 -3.25 -5.47
CA GLY A 26 2.29 -4.41 -4.65
C GLY A 26 1.03 -5.15 -4.19
N THR A 27 0.06 -4.44 -3.63
CA THR A 27 -1.21 -5.04 -3.19
C THR A 27 -1.94 -5.69 -4.37
N ALA A 28 -2.04 -5.02 -5.53
CA ALA A 28 -2.68 -5.58 -6.72
C ALA A 28 -1.97 -6.85 -7.21
N PHE A 29 -0.63 -6.85 -7.23
CA PHE A 29 0.17 -8.00 -7.65
C PHE A 29 -0.05 -9.21 -6.73
N PHE A 30 0.04 -9.03 -5.41
CA PHE A 30 -0.14 -10.11 -4.45
C PHE A 30 -1.58 -10.66 -4.47
N VAL A 31 -2.58 -9.79 -4.57
CA VAL A 31 -3.98 -10.21 -4.70
C VAL A 31 -4.19 -11.01 -5.98
N ALA A 32 -3.71 -10.53 -7.13
CA ALA A 32 -3.85 -11.24 -8.41
C ALA A 32 -3.15 -12.60 -8.39
N LYS A 33 -1.94 -12.67 -7.83
CA LYS A 33 -1.19 -13.92 -7.65
C LYS A 33 -1.98 -14.91 -6.80
N ASP A 34 -2.47 -14.49 -5.63
CA ASP A 34 -3.20 -15.38 -4.73
C ASP A 34 -4.55 -15.81 -5.34
N TYR A 35 -5.20 -14.96 -6.15
CA TYR A 35 -6.38 -15.35 -6.92
C TYR A 35 -6.08 -16.41 -7.97
N ALA A 36 -4.99 -16.25 -8.73
CA ALA A 36 -4.57 -17.25 -9.73
C ALA A 36 -4.27 -18.60 -9.06
N LEU A 37 -3.59 -18.59 -7.92
CA LEU A 37 -3.31 -19.79 -7.13
C LEU A 37 -4.57 -20.42 -6.55
N LYS A 38 -5.54 -19.61 -6.11
CA LYS A 38 -6.87 -20.09 -5.67
C LYS A 38 -7.62 -20.80 -6.80
N MET A 39 -7.55 -20.28 -8.03
CA MET A 39 -8.18 -20.90 -9.20
C MET A 39 -7.49 -22.18 -9.65
N ALA A 40 -6.15 -22.25 -9.51
CA ALA A 40 -5.37 -23.45 -9.84
C ALA A 40 -5.48 -24.56 -8.78
N SER A 41 -5.86 -24.21 -7.55
CA SER A 41 -6.05 -25.18 -6.47
C SER A 41 -7.33 -25.98 -6.64
N SER A 42 -7.25 -27.31 -6.49
CA SER A 42 -8.41 -28.19 -6.44
C SER A 42 -8.89 -28.47 -5.01
N ASP A 43 -8.03 -28.29 -4.00
CA ASP A 43 -8.34 -28.52 -2.59
C ASP A 43 -9.09 -27.31 -1.98
N ASP A 44 -10.26 -27.57 -1.40
CA ASP A 44 -11.10 -26.57 -0.76
C ASP A 44 -10.44 -25.92 0.45
N ASN A 45 -9.61 -26.66 1.18
CA ASN A 45 -8.88 -26.13 2.33
C ASN A 45 -7.80 -25.13 1.89
N GLN A 46 -7.15 -25.41 0.76
CA GLN A 46 -6.21 -24.47 0.13
C GLN A 46 -6.93 -23.24 -0.42
N LYS A 47 -8.10 -23.40 -1.07
CA LYS A 47 -8.90 -22.25 -1.55
C LYS A 47 -9.33 -21.32 -0.42
N ALA A 48 -9.74 -21.87 0.72
CA ALA A 48 -10.09 -21.10 1.92
C ALA A 48 -8.88 -20.35 2.49
N SER A 49 -7.70 -20.97 2.48
CA SER A 49 -6.44 -20.34 2.89
C SER A 49 -6.08 -19.14 2.00
N TYR A 50 -6.18 -19.29 0.67
CA TYR A 50 -5.95 -18.17 -0.27
C TYR A 50 -6.97 -17.05 -0.09
N ASP A 51 -8.24 -17.35 0.19
CA ASP A 51 -9.26 -16.34 0.48
C ASP A 51 -8.89 -15.46 1.68
N ARG A 52 -8.39 -16.10 2.75
CA ARG A 52 -7.88 -15.39 3.93
C ARG A 52 -6.67 -14.52 3.59
N LYS A 53 -5.71 -15.05 2.83
CA LYS A 53 -4.52 -14.29 2.39
C LYS A 53 -4.90 -13.07 1.57
N ILE A 54 -5.78 -13.21 0.59
CA ILE A 54 -6.28 -12.10 -0.23
C ILE A 54 -6.88 -11.00 0.64
N LYS A 55 -7.77 -11.35 1.58
CA LYS A 55 -8.39 -10.39 2.50
C LYS A 55 -7.35 -9.67 3.36
N THR A 56 -6.39 -10.41 3.93
CA THR A 56 -5.32 -9.81 4.72
C THR A 56 -4.42 -8.89 3.90
N THR A 57 -4.09 -9.26 2.66
CA THR A 57 -3.30 -8.43 1.73
C THR A 57 -4.01 -7.13 1.37
N ILE A 58 -5.33 -7.18 1.12
CA ILE A 58 -6.15 -6.00 0.87
C ILE A 58 -6.16 -5.09 2.10
N ILE A 59 -6.39 -5.64 3.29
CA ILE A 59 -6.38 -4.87 4.54
C ILE A 59 -5.02 -4.19 4.73
N ALA A 60 -3.92 -4.93 4.59
CA ALA A 60 -2.57 -4.39 4.71
C ALA A 60 -2.30 -3.26 3.69
N GLY A 61 -2.71 -3.44 2.45
CA GLY A 61 -2.61 -2.42 1.40
C GLY A 61 -3.38 -1.14 1.74
N VAL A 62 -4.64 -1.28 2.15
CA VAL A 62 -5.48 -0.14 2.56
C VAL A 62 -4.91 0.55 3.80
N SER A 63 -4.44 -0.20 4.80
CA SER A 63 -3.79 0.37 5.98
C SER A 63 -2.54 1.19 5.61
N ALA A 64 -1.68 0.66 4.75
CA ALA A 64 -0.51 1.39 4.27
C ALA A 64 -0.90 2.67 3.50
N LEU A 65 -1.94 2.62 2.67
CA LEU A 65 -2.46 3.81 1.98
C LEU A 65 -2.97 4.87 2.95
N ILE A 66 -3.71 4.47 3.99
CA ILE A 66 -4.19 5.41 5.02
C ILE A 66 -3.00 6.07 5.72
N THR A 67 -1.95 5.32 6.06
CA THR A 67 -0.72 5.89 6.62
C THR A 67 -0.08 6.90 5.68
N THR A 68 -0.03 6.62 4.37
CA THR A 68 0.53 7.59 3.41
C THR A 68 -0.26 8.89 3.35
N GLN A 69 -1.59 8.80 3.43
CA GLN A 69 -2.46 9.97 3.43
C GLN A 69 -2.34 10.75 4.74
N PHE A 70 -2.22 10.06 5.86
CA PHE A 70 -2.01 10.70 7.16
C PHE A 70 -0.69 11.49 7.21
N VAL A 71 0.40 10.91 6.68
CA VAL A 71 1.68 11.62 6.56
C VAL A 71 1.55 12.83 5.64
N SER A 72 0.89 12.67 4.47
CA SER A 72 0.65 13.79 3.56
C SER A 72 -0.16 14.92 4.19
N TRP A 73 -1.13 14.58 5.05
CA TRP A 73 -1.92 15.55 5.81
C TRP A 73 -1.08 16.29 6.85
N ILE A 74 -0.24 15.58 7.61
CA ILE A 74 0.71 16.21 8.55
C ILE A 74 1.63 17.19 7.83
N LEU A 75 2.20 16.80 6.68
CA LEU A 75 3.07 17.68 5.90
C LEU A 75 2.34 18.95 5.43
N GLY A 76 1.02 18.88 5.22
CA GLY A 76 0.18 20.03 4.90
C GLY A 76 0.11 21.08 6.02
N TYR A 77 0.34 20.72 7.29
CA TYR A 77 0.39 21.68 8.40
C TYR A 77 1.69 22.48 8.46
N PHE A 78 2.76 21.98 7.84
CA PHE A 78 4.07 22.62 7.83
C PHE A 78 4.31 23.47 6.58
N LYS A 79 3.28 23.63 5.73
CA LYS A 79 3.26 24.56 4.59
C LYS A 79 2.92 25.98 5.04
#